data_AF-A0A257RJT4-F1
#
_entry.id   AF-A0A257RJT4-F1
#
_cell.length_a   1.000
_cell.length_b   1.000
_cell.length_c   1.000
_cell.angle_alpha   90.00
_cell.angle_beta   90.00
_cell.angle_gamma   90.00
#
_symmetry.space_group_name_H-M   'P 1'
#
loop_
_entity.id
_entity.type
_entity.pdbx_description
1 polymer ?
#
loop_
_entity_poly.entity_id
_entity_poly.type
_entity_poly.pdbx_seq_one_letter_code
_entity_poly.pdbx_strand_id
1 'polypeptide(L)'
;MPSRRRPPARRSRSGRRRPPYVYWIRRAFVAVSLVLLVVVLYLGVTLVQALGNPSLGVSYLARAAEWSRSHGLGPVVLWAEKEYYALNPPRKGGKPAANAFGNSATKTGPPTTRVTANGETYLPAPQRMTSPAGKWLPGEGVWHPVGRRTADGVPAIYEAFVRPNKVNTSYVVGVAWMDPKLLQAQLYSGSYIPGGGPYKYSAPISAKASESLVAAFNAGFRMQDAQGGYYTQGKMIIPLRTGAASVVVYKNGDMTVGSWNRDVRMTSKVASVRQNLRLIVINGRPVAGLDNANYINWGATLGGSYAVWRSGLGVTKDGALVYVGGPSLSISDLANVLVHAGAVRAMELDINTDWVQFSSYQGPLGKPINGGSGTDLLSSMNGIPSRFFASWWNRDFYTMSLRPADMTVKPKG
;
A
#
# COMPACT_ATOMS: atom_id res chain seq x y z
N MET A 1 101.77 -26.29 -32.16
CA MET A 1 100.42 -25.88 -31.69
C MET A 1 100.52 -24.50 -31.06
N PRO A 2 99.69 -23.53 -31.50
CA PRO A 2 98.82 -22.87 -30.54
C PRO A 2 97.38 -22.64 -31.06
N SER A 3 96.45 -22.58 -30.11
CA SER A 3 95.00 -22.59 -30.25
C SER A 3 94.41 -21.32 -30.86
N ARG A 4 93.60 -21.46 -31.92
CA ARG A 4 92.70 -20.41 -32.43
C ARG A 4 91.50 -20.24 -31.48
N ARG A 5 91.39 -19.08 -30.83
CA ARG A 5 90.18 -18.67 -30.08
C ARG A 5 89.06 -18.30 -31.07
N ARG A 6 87.91 -18.98 -30.96
CA ARG A 6 86.66 -18.62 -31.66
C ARG A 6 85.96 -17.47 -30.91
N PRO A 7 85.28 -16.54 -31.61
CA PRO A 7 84.47 -15.50 -30.97
C PRO A 7 83.19 -16.11 -30.36
N PRO A 8 82.60 -15.49 -29.31
CA PRO A 8 81.43 -16.02 -28.64
C PRO A 8 80.19 -15.94 -29.54
N ALA A 9 79.47 -17.05 -29.65
CA ALA A 9 78.21 -17.15 -30.35
C ALA A 9 77.15 -16.22 -29.72
N ARG A 10 76.51 -15.40 -30.56
CA ARG A 10 75.31 -14.62 -30.22
C ARG A 10 74.23 -15.57 -29.70
N ARG A 11 73.88 -15.46 -28.41
CA ARG A 11 72.71 -16.13 -27.84
C ARG A 11 71.44 -15.60 -28.52
N SER A 12 70.83 -16.43 -29.37
CA SER A 12 69.46 -16.26 -29.82
C SER A 12 68.54 -16.23 -28.59
N ARG A 13 67.95 -15.06 -28.29
CA ARG A 13 66.85 -14.96 -27.33
C ARG A 13 65.61 -15.58 -27.98
N SER A 14 65.45 -16.90 -27.85
CA SER A 14 64.17 -17.54 -28.13
C SER A 14 63.14 -17.00 -27.13
N GLY A 15 62.32 -16.04 -27.56
CA GLY A 15 61.20 -15.55 -26.78
C GLY A 15 60.31 -16.73 -26.40
N ARG A 16 60.26 -17.08 -25.11
CA ARG A 16 59.34 -18.09 -24.57
C ARG A 16 57.92 -17.73 -25.01
N ARG A 17 57.40 -18.39 -26.03
CA ARG A 17 55.99 -18.27 -26.42
C ARG A 17 55.17 -18.73 -25.22
N ARG A 18 54.37 -17.82 -24.66
CA ARG A 18 53.54 -18.12 -23.49
C ARG A 18 52.57 -19.26 -23.85
N PRO A 19 52.35 -20.23 -22.96
CA PRO A 19 51.49 -21.36 -23.26
C PRO A 19 50.05 -20.91 -23.58
N PRO A 20 49.35 -21.58 -24.52
CA PRO A 20 48.08 -21.12 -25.09
C PRO A 20 46.96 -20.91 -24.06
N TYR A 21 46.99 -21.62 -22.93
CA TYR A 21 46.04 -21.42 -21.82
C TYR A 21 46.11 -20.00 -21.22
N VAL A 22 47.26 -19.32 -21.27
CA VAL A 22 47.44 -17.95 -20.76
C VAL A 22 46.66 -16.94 -21.61
N TYR A 23 46.57 -17.16 -22.92
CA TYR A 23 45.76 -16.33 -23.82
C TYR A 23 44.26 -16.60 -23.62
N TRP A 24 43.89 -17.84 -23.34
CA TRP A 24 42.52 -18.23 -23.00
C TRP A 24 42.06 -17.60 -21.68
N ILE A 25 42.89 -17.67 -20.64
CA ILE A 25 42.64 -16.99 -19.35
C ILE A 25 42.51 -15.48 -19.54
N ARG A 26 43.41 -14.84 -20.30
CA ARG A 26 43.31 -13.40 -20.58
C ARG A 26 42.04 -13.02 -21.33
N ARG A 27 41.64 -13.81 -22.32
CA ARG A 27 40.38 -13.60 -23.07
C ARG A 27 39.17 -13.81 -22.17
N ALA A 28 39.19 -14.82 -21.29
CA ALA A 28 38.15 -15.04 -20.30
C ALA A 28 38.06 -13.88 -19.30
N PHE A 29 39.18 -13.39 -18.77
CA PHE A 29 39.20 -12.21 -17.90
C PHE A 29 38.66 -10.97 -18.61
N VAL A 30 39.08 -10.69 -19.85
CA VAL A 30 38.55 -9.55 -20.62
C VAL A 30 37.05 -9.70 -20.87
N ALA A 31 36.58 -10.90 -21.24
CA ALA A 31 35.16 -11.16 -21.45
C ALA A 31 34.34 -10.97 -20.16
N VAL A 32 34.81 -11.51 -19.03
CA VAL A 32 34.17 -11.34 -17.72
C VAL A 32 34.16 -9.87 -17.30
N SER A 33 35.26 -9.14 -17.50
CA SER A 33 35.33 -7.70 -17.20
C SER A 33 34.40 -6.88 -18.08
N LEU A 34 34.25 -7.23 -19.37
CA LEU A 34 33.30 -6.57 -20.26
C LEU A 34 31.84 -6.86 -19.85
N VAL A 35 31.53 -8.10 -19.49
CA VAL A 35 30.20 -8.46 -18.97
C VAL A 35 29.92 -7.70 -17.67
N LEU A 36 30.88 -7.65 -16.74
CA LEU A 36 30.76 -6.88 -15.50
C LEU A 36 30.56 -5.38 -15.79
N LEU A 37 31.32 -4.80 -16.73
CA LEU A 37 31.17 -3.41 -17.12
C LEU A 37 29.76 -3.14 -17.68
N VAL A 38 29.25 -4.01 -18.55
CA VAL A 38 27.89 -3.90 -19.10
C VAL A 38 26.85 -3.98 -18.00
N VAL A 39 26.99 -4.92 -17.05
CA VAL A 39 26.08 -5.05 -15.89
C VAL A 39 26.14 -3.79 -15.02
N VAL A 40 27.33 -3.26 -14.72
CA VAL A 40 27.50 -2.04 -13.92
C VAL A 40 26.89 -0.83 -14.62
N LEU A 41 27.12 -0.66 -15.92
CA LEU A 41 26.52 0.42 -16.71
C LEU A 41 25.01 0.30 -16.75
N TYR A 42 24.48 -0.91 -16.95
CA TYR A 42 23.04 -1.18 -16.91
C TYR A 42 22.42 -0.82 -15.55
N LEU A 43 23.04 -1.24 -14.44
CA LEU A 43 22.59 -0.90 -13.09
C LEU A 43 22.69 0.62 -12.84
N GLY A 44 23.76 1.27 -13.29
CA GLY A 44 23.93 2.71 -13.15
C GLY A 44 22.86 3.51 -13.90
N VAL A 45 22.59 3.16 -15.17
CA VAL A 45 21.57 3.83 -16.00
C VAL A 45 20.18 3.64 -15.41
N THR A 46 19.83 2.42 -15.01
CA THR A 46 18.49 2.14 -14.43
C THR A 46 18.31 2.78 -13.05
N LEU A 47 19.38 2.92 -12.25
CA LEU A 47 19.33 3.65 -10.99
C LEU A 47 19.06 5.14 -11.21
N VAL A 48 19.77 5.78 -12.16
CA VAL A 48 19.54 7.19 -12.49
C VAL A 48 18.09 7.42 -12.95
N GLN A 49 17.57 6.53 -13.81
CA GLN A 49 16.17 6.56 -14.23
C GLN A 49 15.21 6.42 -13.04
N ALA A 50 15.50 5.52 -12.11
CA ALA A 50 14.69 5.33 -10.92
C ALA A 50 14.71 6.55 -9.98
N LEU A 51 15.87 7.16 -9.78
CA LEU A 51 16.02 8.38 -8.99
C LEU A 51 15.23 9.56 -9.58
N GLY A 52 15.09 9.62 -10.90
CA GLY A 52 14.25 10.59 -11.60
C GLY A 52 12.75 10.28 -11.57
N ASN A 53 12.33 9.10 -11.11
CA ASN A 53 10.94 8.65 -11.21
C ASN A 53 10.17 8.87 -9.89
N PRO A 54 9.29 9.88 -9.80
CA PRO A 54 8.54 10.17 -8.57
C PRO A 54 7.56 9.07 -8.15
N SER A 55 7.21 8.15 -9.04
CA SER A 55 6.37 6.99 -8.71
C SER A 55 7.06 5.94 -7.84
N LEU A 56 8.39 6.01 -7.73
CA LEU A 56 9.19 5.09 -6.91
C LEU A 56 9.48 5.64 -5.51
N GLY A 57 8.96 6.83 -5.15
CA GLY A 57 9.02 7.34 -3.78
C GLY A 57 9.16 8.85 -3.75
N VAL A 58 8.86 9.46 -2.61
CA VAL A 58 8.95 10.93 -2.49
C VAL A 58 10.39 11.41 -2.34
N SER A 59 11.30 10.56 -1.85
CA SER A 59 12.71 10.88 -1.64
C SER A 59 13.62 10.06 -2.56
N TYR A 60 14.82 10.58 -2.85
CA TYR A 60 15.82 9.83 -3.62
C TYR A 60 16.20 8.50 -2.95
N LEU A 61 16.25 8.48 -1.62
CA LEU A 61 16.54 7.26 -0.86
C LEU A 61 15.42 6.23 -1.03
N ALA A 62 14.15 6.65 -0.95
CA ALA A 62 13.01 5.77 -1.20
C ALA A 62 13.06 5.21 -2.63
N ARG A 63 13.29 6.07 -3.63
CA ARG A 63 13.43 5.65 -5.05
C ARG A 63 14.57 4.65 -5.25
N ALA A 64 15.71 4.86 -4.59
CA ALA A 64 16.85 3.94 -4.63
C ALA A 64 16.54 2.60 -3.95
N ALA A 65 15.87 2.61 -2.80
CA ALA A 65 15.45 1.39 -2.10
C ALA A 65 14.47 0.58 -2.96
N GLU A 66 13.51 1.26 -3.57
CA GLU A 66 12.53 0.69 -4.48
C GLU A 66 13.17 0.11 -5.75
N TRP A 67 14.18 0.77 -6.32
CA TRP A 67 14.99 0.24 -7.42
C TRP A 67 15.78 -1.00 -6.98
N SER A 68 16.40 -0.96 -5.80
CA SER A 68 17.20 -2.05 -5.26
C SER A 68 16.37 -3.32 -5.08
N ARG A 69 15.14 -3.19 -4.55
CA ARG A 69 14.19 -4.31 -4.43
C ARG A 69 13.82 -4.92 -5.78
N SER A 70 13.64 -4.10 -6.81
CA SER A 70 13.34 -4.60 -8.18
C SER A 70 14.51 -5.33 -8.84
N HIS A 71 15.74 -5.15 -8.36
CA HIS A 71 16.96 -5.76 -8.92
C HIS A 71 17.51 -6.90 -8.04
N GLY A 72 16.69 -7.47 -7.15
CA GLY A 72 17.09 -8.60 -6.32
C GLY A 72 18.01 -8.24 -5.14
N LEU A 73 18.23 -6.95 -4.87
CA LEU A 73 19.03 -6.46 -3.73
C LEU A 73 18.21 -6.33 -2.44
N GLY A 74 17.03 -6.96 -2.38
CA GLY A 74 16.14 -6.98 -1.22
C GLY A 74 16.81 -7.35 0.11
N PRO A 75 17.72 -8.34 0.17
CA PRO A 75 18.44 -8.69 1.40
C PRO A 75 19.33 -7.56 1.95
N VAL A 76 19.93 -6.74 1.08
CA VAL A 76 20.78 -5.60 1.48
C VAL A 76 19.92 -4.47 2.05
N VAL A 77 18.77 -4.21 1.43
CA VAL A 77 17.79 -3.25 1.95
C VAL A 77 17.28 -3.71 3.31
N LEU A 78 16.95 -5.00 3.46
CA LEU A 78 16.52 -5.59 4.72
C LEU A 78 17.58 -5.44 5.82
N TRP A 79 18.86 -5.64 5.50
CA TRP A 79 19.95 -5.41 6.45
C TRP A 79 20.03 -3.93 6.85
N ALA A 80 20.03 -3.00 5.90
CA ALA A 80 20.10 -1.57 6.18
C ALA A 80 18.90 -1.06 7.00
N GLU A 81 17.71 -1.56 6.71
CA GLU A 81 16.49 -1.28 7.46
C GLU A 81 16.59 -1.80 8.91
N LYS A 82 17.21 -2.97 9.11
CA LYS A 82 17.42 -3.60 10.44
C LYS A 82 18.35 -2.75 11.28
N GLU A 83 19.47 -2.34 10.70
CA GLU A 83 20.44 -1.45 11.35
C GLU A 83 19.83 -0.08 11.67
N TYR A 84 19.09 0.52 10.72
CA TYR A 84 18.43 1.80 10.94
C TYR A 84 17.45 1.76 12.11
N TYR A 85 16.65 0.69 12.22
CA TYR A 85 15.70 0.55 13.32
C TYR A 85 16.37 0.23 14.65
N ALA A 86 17.46 -0.55 14.66
CA ALA A 86 18.25 -0.77 15.86
C ALA A 86 18.78 0.56 16.44
N LEU A 87 19.14 1.49 15.54
CA LEU A 87 19.59 2.84 15.90
C LEU A 87 18.44 3.82 16.20
N ASN A 88 17.24 3.59 15.65
CA ASN A 88 16.09 4.50 15.76
C ASN A 88 14.80 3.76 16.16
N PRO A 89 14.76 3.13 17.35
CA PRO A 89 13.56 2.44 17.78
C PRO A 89 12.39 3.43 17.95
N PRO A 90 11.15 3.03 17.60
CA PRO A 90 9.95 3.81 17.86
C PRO A 90 9.86 4.20 19.33
N ARG A 91 9.41 5.42 19.59
CA ARG A 91 9.29 5.93 20.96
C ARG A 91 8.32 5.06 21.75
N LYS A 92 8.74 4.68 22.96
CA LYS A 92 7.89 4.02 23.96
C LYS A 92 7.40 5.09 24.94
N GLY A 93 6.11 5.07 25.25
CA GLY A 93 5.45 6.07 26.08
C GLY A 93 5.25 7.41 25.38
N GLY A 94 4.99 8.44 26.19
CA GLY A 94 4.76 9.81 25.73
C GLY A 94 3.30 10.13 25.44
N LYS A 95 3.02 11.43 25.23
CA LYS A 95 1.69 11.94 24.88
C LYS A 95 1.61 12.16 23.36
N PRO A 96 0.47 11.88 22.73
CA PRO A 96 0.22 12.34 21.36
C PRO A 96 0.39 13.85 21.24
N ALA A 97 0.61 14.32 20.01
CA ALA A 97 0.59 15.75 19.72
C ALA A 97 -0.74 16.38 20.18
N ALA A 98 -0.71 17.68 20.47
CA ALA A 98 -1.94 18.42 20.75
C ALA A 98 -2.90 18.25 19.56
N ASN A 99 -4.18 17.98 19.85
CA ASN A 99 -5.23 17.80 18.85
C ASN A 99 -5.03 16.59 17.91
N ALA A 100 -4.20 15.61 18.30
CA ALA A 100 -3.95 14.43 17.48
C ALA A 100 -5.20 13.57 17.22
N PHE A 101 -6.29 13.81 17.93
CA PHE A 101 -7.59 13.14 17.71
C PHE A 101 -8.64 14.05 17.03
N GLY A 102 -8.20 15.15 16.42
CA GLY A 102 -9.07 16.14 15.79
C GLY A 102 -9.51 17.28 16.70
N ASN A 103 -9.79 18.43 16.08
CA ASN A 103 -10.24 19.67 16.73
C ASN A 103 -11.76 19.76 16.76
N SER A 104 -12.47 18.76 17.28
CA SER A 104 -13.91 18.90 17.59
C SER A 104 -14.43 17.67 18.28
N ALA A 105 -15.06 17.84 19.44
CA ALA A 105 -16.04 16.86 19.90
C ALA A 105 -17.27 16.94 18.99
N THR A 106 -17.20 16.45 17.75
CA THR A 106 -18.43 16.24 16.98
C THR A 106 -19.11 15.03 17.60
N LYS A 107 -20.07 15.29 18.50
CA LYS A 107 -21.08 14.29 18.85
C LYS A 107 -21.72 13.86 17.53
N THR A 108 -21.38 12.70 17.01
CA THR A 108 -22.26 12.01 16.07
C THR A 108 -23.59 11.90 16.81
N GLY A 109 -24.62 12.58 16.30
CA GLY A 109 -25.98 12.38 16.82
C GLY A 109 -26.32 10.89 16.84
N PRO A 110 -27.33 10.47 17.63
CA PRO A 110 -27.69 9.07 17.74
C PRO A 110 -27.79 8.43 16.35
N PRO A 111 -27.30 7.18 16.18
CA PRO A 111 -27.30 6.52 14.88
C PRO A 111 -28.74 6.43 14.40
N THR A 112 -29.12 7.30 13.48
CA THR A 112 -30.45 7.29 12.89
C THR A 112 -30.32 6.53 11.59
N THR A 113 -30.85 5.32 11.63
CA THR A 113 -31.07 4.49 10.46
C THR A 113 -32.09 5.22 9.59
N ARG A 114 -31.67 5.84 8.48
CA ARG A 114 -32.63 6.35 7.49
C ARG A 114 -32.56 5.52 6.23
N VAL A 115 -33.69 5.48 5.54
CA VAL A 115 -33.85 4.83 4.25
C VAL A 115 -33.24 5.75 3.19
N THR A 116 -32.34 5.23 2.37
CA THR A 116 -31.82 5.94 1.19
C THR A 116 -32.95 6.22 0.18
N ALA A 117 -32.70 7.09 -0.79
CA ALA A 117 -33.61 7.36 -1.91
C ALA A 117 -34.01 6.11 -2.72
N ASN A 118 -33.38 4.94 -2.48
CA ASN A 118 -33.64 3.66 -3.13
C ASN A 118 -34.45 2.66 -2.30
N GLY A 119 -34.86 3.01 -1.08
CA GLY A 119 -35.47 2.03 -0.17
C GLY A 119 -34.47 1.13 0.56
N GLU A 120 -33.17 1.19 0.22
CA GLU A 120 -32.12 0.51 0.99
C GLU A 120 -31.75 1.31 2.23
N THR A 121 -31.64 0.64 3.37
CA THR A 121 -31.18 1.24 4.61
C THR A 121 -29.66 1.38 4.59
N TYR A 122 -29.14 2.60 4.70
CA TYR A 122 -27.70 2.83 4.89
C TYR A 122 -27.28 2.44 6.31
N LEU A 123 -26.00 2.15 6.51
CA LEU A 123 -25.50 1.67 7.79
C LEU A 123 -25.53 2.79 8.85
N PRO A 124 -25.93 2.51 10.10
CA PRO A 124 -25.87 3.50 11.16
C PRO A 124 -24.44 4.00 11.35
N ALA A 125 -24.29 5.28 11.72
CA ALA A 125 -22.98 5.84 12.03
C ALA A 125 -22.24 4.95 13.05
N PRO A 126 -20.93 4.73 12.86
CA PRO A 126 -20.18 3.82 13.71
C PRO A 126 -20.12 4.30 15.16
N GLN A 127 -20.20 3.35 16.10
CA GLN A 127 -20.03 3.63 17.53
C GLN A 127 -18.57 3.99 17.83
N ARG A 128 -18.35 4.81 18.87
CA ARG A 128 -17.00 5.23 19.30
C ARG A 128 -16.08 4.01 19.45
N MET A 129 -14.91 4.09 18.83
CA MET A 129 -13.92 3.01 18.91
C MET A 129 -13.41 2.85 20.34
N THR A 130 -13.22 1.60 20.75
CA THR A 130 -12.43 1.31 21.94
C THR A 130 -10.95 1.57 21.64
N SER A 131 -10.20 2.21 22.56
CA SER A 131 -8.78 2.48 22.36
C SER A 131 -7.95 1.20 22.52
N PRO A 132 -7.11 0.85 21.52
CA PRO A 132 -6.11 -0.20 21.66
C PRO A 132 -5.10 0.04 22.80
N ALA A 133 -4.93 1.29 23.22
CA ALA A 133 -4.09 1.68 24.36
C ALA A 133 -4.81 1.58 25.72
N GLY A 134 -6.03 1.05 25.77
CA GLY A 134 -6.82 0.90 26.99
C GLY A 134 -7.70 2.11 27.27
N LYS A 135 -7.39 2.89 28.31
CA LYS A 135 -8.21 4.06 28.70
C LYS A 135 -8.14 5.15 27.63
N TRP A 136 -9.29 5.65 27.22
CA TRP A 136 -9.41 6.69 26.20
C TRP A 136 -8.82 8.01 26.67
N LEU A 137 -8.15 8.70 25.76
CA LEU A 137 -7.89 10.13 25.86
C LEU A 137 -9.10 10.94 25.34
N PRO A 138 -9.21 12.23 25.69
CA PRO A 138 -10.21 13.11 25.10
C PRO A 138 -10.13 13.10 23.56
N GLY A 139 -11.28 12.93 22.89
CA GLY A 139 -11.38 12.82 21.43
C GLY A 139 -10.99 11.47 20.83
N GLU A 140 -10.23 10.62 21.55
CA GLU A 140 -9.75 9.34 21.01
C GLU A 140 -10.91 8.40 20.62
N GLY A 141 -10.86 7.86 19.40
CA GLY A 141 -11.86 6.94 18.87
C GLY A 141 -13.21 7.55 18.49
N VAL A 142 -13.37 8.88 18.62
CA VAL A 142 -14.57 9.60 18.17
C VAL A 142 -14.55 9.67 16.64
N TRP A 143 -15.71 9.43 16.02
CA TRP A 143 -15.87 9.44 14.57
C TRP A 143 -16.29 10.82 14.06
N HIS A 144 -15.66 11.27 12.98
CA HIS A 144 -15.91 12.54 12.31
C HIS A 144 -16.29 12.29 10.85
N PRO A 145 -17.40 12.87 10.35
CA PRO A 145 -17.79 12.72 8.95
C PRO A 145 -16.79 13.44 8.04
N VAL A 146 -16.36 12.79 6.96
CA VAL A 146 -15.41 13.34 5.99
C VAL A 146 -15.82 13.07 4.55
N GLY A 147 -15.17 13.79 3.64
CA GLY A 147 -15.44 13.73 2.21
C GLY A 147 -16.82 14.28 1.82
N ARG A 148 -17.14 14.09 0.55
CA ARG A 148 -18.43 14.45 -0.04
C ARG A 148 -19.58 13.69 0.60
N ARG A 149 -20.67 14.40 0.88
CA ARG A 149 -21.93 13.86 1.42
C ARG A 149 -22.91 13.55 0.29
N THR A 150 -23.88 12.68 0.56
CA THR A 150 -25.01 12.44 -0.36
C THR A 150 -25.83 13.71 -0.59
N ALA A 151 -26.70 13.69 -1.59
CA ALA A 151 -27.62 14.79 -1.87
C ALA A 151 -28.53 15.15 -0.68
N ASP A 152 -28.89 14.15 0.13
CA ASP A 152 -29.67 14.32 1.37
C ASP A 152 -28.80 14.68 2.60
N GLY A 153 -27.51 14.97 2.39
CA GLY A 153 -26.57 15.40 3.42
C GLY A 153 -26.02 14.28 4.32
N VAL A 154 -26.26 13.02 3.96
CA VAL A 154 -25.77 11.85 4.72
C VAL A 154 -24.27 11.65 4.46
N PRO A 155 -23.43 11.53 5.51
CA PRO A 155 -22.03 11.16 5.33
C PRO A 155 -21.87 9.69 4.94
N ALA A 156 -21.01 9.42 3.97
CA ALA A 156 -20.67 8.06 3.54
C ALA A 156 -19.38 7.53 4.16
N ILE A 157 -18.52 8.42 4.66
CA ILE A 157 -17.23 8.10 5.29
C ILE A 157 -17.13 8.84 6.63
N TYR A 158 -16.63 8.13 7.63
CA TYR A 158 -16.24 8.67 8.92
C TYR A 158 -14.79 8.32 9.21
N GLU A 159 -14.05 9.23 9.83
CA GLU A 159 -12.71 8.97 10.34
C GLU A 159 -12.63 9.05 11.86
N ALA A 160 -11.79 8.22 12.45
CA ALA A 160 -11.46 8.26 13.87
C ALA A 160 -9.96 8.07 14.06
N PHE A 161 -9.49 8.52 15.22
CA PHE A 161 -8.07 8.52 15.54
C PHE A 161 -7.84 7.82 16.87
N VAL A 162 -6.91 6.87 16.89
CA VAL A 162 -6.58 6.08 18.09
C VAL A 162 -5.07 5.92 18.24
N ARG A 163 -4.62 5.68 19.48
CA ARG A 163 -3.25 5.18 19.68
C ARG A 163 -3.15 3.73 19.22
N PRO A 164 -2.01 3.31 18.62
CA PRO A 164 -1.88 1.97 18.06
C PRO A 164 -1.89 0.86 19.13
N ASN A 165 -1.26 1.12 20.28
CA ASN A 165 -1.16 0.16 21.38
C ASN A 165 -0.77 0.86 22.71
N LYS A 166 -0.62 0.08 23.79
CA LYS A 166 -0.25 0.56 25.14
C LYS A 166 1.22 0.98 25.29
N VAL A 167 2.07 0.69 24.32
CA VAL A 167 3.53 0.94 24.37
C VAL A 167 3.90 2.20 23.60
N ASN A 168 3.42 2.36 22.37
CA ASN A 168 3.72 3.47 21.46
C ASN A 168 2.70 4.60 21.62
N THR A 169 2.52 5.08 22.86
CA THR A 169 1.40 5.97 23.22
C THR A 169 1.52 7.40 22.69
N SER A 170 2.69 7.82 22.20
CA SER A 170 2.88 9.11 21.54
C SER A 170 2.39 9.14 20.08
N TYR A 171 2.11 7.99 19.48
CA TYR A 171 1.70 7.88 18.08
C TYR A 171 0.18 7.82 17.96
N VAL A 172 -0.32 8.23 16.79
CA VAL A 172 -1.73 8.13 16.43
C VAL A 172 -1.82 7.51 15.04
N VAL A 173 -2.80 6.62 14.89
CA VAL A 173 -3.18 6.01 13.62
C VAL A 173 -4.58 6.48 13.24
N GLY A 174 -4.80 6.62 11.94
CA GLY A 174 -6.10 6.99 11.39
C GLY A 174 -6.89 5.75 11.01
N VAL A 175 -8.20 5.82 11.22
CA VAL A 175 -9.16 4.78 10.85
C VAL A 175 -10.25 5.44 10.03
N ALA A 176 -10.57 4.89 8.86
CA ALA A 176 -11.69 5.34 8.04
C ALA A 176 -12.72 4.22 7.92
N TRP A 177 -13.95 4.49 8.36
CA TRP A 177 -15.11 3.64 8.18
C TRP A 177 -15.91 4.15 6.97
N MET A 178 -16.30 3.25 6.08
CA MET A 178 -16.92 3.57 4.80
C MET A 178 -18.16 2.72 4.57
N ASP A 179 -19.28 3.35 4.26
CA ASP A 179 -20.55 2.67 4.01
C ASP A 179 -20.67 2.22 2.53
N PRO A 180 -20.60 0.92 2.21
CA PRO A 180 -20.78 0.44 0.85
C PRO A 180 -22.23 0.61 0.34
N LYS A 181 -23.21 0.91 1.20
CA LYS A 181 -24.57 1.23 0.76
C LYS A 181 -24.67 2.59 0.08
N LEU A 182 -23.76 3.50 0.41
CA LEU A 182 -23.66 4.83 -0.18
C LEU A 182 -22.50 4.96 -1.17
N LEU A 183 -21.54 4.02 -1.12
CA LEU A 183 -20.32 4.05 -1.91
C LEU A 183 -20.21 2.88 -2.87
N GLN A 184 -19.63 3.14 -4.03
CA GLN A 184 -19.13 2.14 -4.97
C GLN A 184 -17.60 2.24 -5.07
N ALA A 185 -16.95 1.09 -5.04
CA ALA A 185 -15.51 0.97 -5.18
C ALA A 185 -15.11 0.76 -6.64
N GLN A 186 -13.92 1.23 -7.00
CA GLN A 186 -13.27 0.92 -8.27
C GLN A 186 -11.77 0.72 -8.03
N LEU A 187 -11.23 -0.40 -8.52
CA LEU A 187 -9.78 -0.61 -8.59
C LEU A 187 -9.22 0.14 -9.80
N TYR A 188 -8.29 1.04 -9.56
CA TYR A 188 -7.45 1.68 -10.56
C TYR A 188 -6.15 0.88 -10.66
N SER A 189 -5.83 0.39 -11.85
CA SER A 189 -4.63 -0.39 -12.13
C SER A 189 -3.59 0.49 -12.79
N GLY A 190 -2.36 0.40 -12.32
CA GLY A 190 -1.25 1.20 -12.81
C GLY A 190 -0.35 0.46 -13.80
N SER A 191 0.46 1.23 -14.53
CA SER A 191 1.45 0.68 -15.47
C SER A 191 2.64 0.02 -14.78
N TYR A 192 2.79 0.21 -13.46
CA TYR A 192 3.78 -0.49 -12.63
C TYR A 192 3.14 -1.59 -11.78
N ILE A 193 1.97 -1.35 -11.17
CA ILE A 193 1.21 -2.39 -10.44
C ILE A 193 -0.20 -2.47 -11.03
N PRO A 194 -0.61 -3.61 -11.60
CA PRO A 194 0.14 -4.86 -11.74
C PRO A 194 1.17 -4.84 -12.89
N GLY A 195 1.26 -3.75 -13.67
CA GLY A 195 2.02 -3.73 -14.91
C GLY A 195 1.18 -4.15 -16.11
N GLY A 196 1.73 -4.09 -17.33
CA GLY A 196 1.05 -4.57 -18.55
C GLY A 196 -0.14 -3.74 -19.04
N GLY A 197 -0.19 -2.45 -18.67
CA GLY A 197 -1.21 -1.51 -19.15
C GLY A 197 -1.08 -1.14 -20.64
N PRO A 198 -1.87 -0.17 -21.13
CA PRO A 198 -2.78 0.70 -20.38
C PRO A 198 -4.07 -0.01 -19.93
N TYR A 199 -4.64 0.49 -18.83
CA TYR A 199 -5.90 0.01 -18.25
C TYR A 199 -6.97 1.09 -18.38
N LYS A 200 -8.24 0.71 -18.58
CA LYS A 200 -9.37 1.65 -18.58
C LYS A 200 -9.40 2.55 -17.34
N TYR A 201 -9.18 1.95 -16.16
CA TYR A 201 -9.07 2.67 -14.89
C TYR A 201 -7.60 2.69 -14.48
N SER A 202 -6.94 3.81 -14.68
CA SER A 202 -5.57 4.13 -14.22
C SER A 202 -5.53 5.60 -13.78
N ALA A 203 -4.49 6.01 -13.07
CA ALA A 203 -4.27 7.44 -12.88
C ALA A 203 -3.99 8.11 -14.25
N PRO A 204 -4.32 9.40 -14.40
CA PRO A 204 -5.01 10.24 -13.43
C PRO A 204 -6.51 9.90 -13.31
N ILE A 205 -7.11 10.10 -12.13
CA ILE A 205 -8.57 10.07 -11.99
C ILE A 205 -9.17 11.10 -12.95
N SER A 206 -10.02 10.65 -13.86
CA SER A 206 -10.66 11.53 -14.85
C SER A 206 -11.60 12.54 -14.21
N ALA A 207 -11.81 13.69 -14.87
CA ALA A 207 -12.78 14.70 -14.44
C ALA A 207 -14.18 14.11 -14.23
N LYS A 208 -14.62 13.19 -15.10
CA LYS A 208 -15.92 12.54 -14.98
C LYS A 208 -15.99 11.62 -13.75
N ALA A 209 -14.95 10.85 -13.49
CA ALA A 209 -14.89 9.98 -12.32
C ALA A 209 -14.83 10.78 -11.00
N SER A 210 -14.25 11.99 -11.03
CA SER A 210 -14.13 12.84 -9.85
C SER A 210 -15.45 13.53 -9.44
N GLU A 211 -16.45 13.59 -10.33
CA GLU A 211 -17.78 14.14 -10.05
C GLU A 211 -18.51 13.49 -8.85
N SER A 212 -18.19 12.23 -8.54
CA SER A 212 -18.76 11.49 -7.41
C SER A 212 -17.73 10.92 -6.43
N LEU A 213 -16.43 11.15 -6.65
CA LEU A 213 -15.34 10.71 -5.77
C LEU A 213 -15.51 11.22 -4.33
N VAL A 214 -15.29 10.34 -3.35
CA VAL A 214 -15.32 10.64 -1.91
C VAL A 214 -13.99 10.33 -1.26
N ALA A 215 -13.31 9.26 -1.67
CA ALA A 215 -11.99 8.91 -1.17
C ALA A 215 -11.14 8.13 -2.19
N ALA A 216 -9.83 8.16 -2.01
CA ALA A 216 -8.88 7.29 -2.69
C ALA A 216 -7.81 6.79 -1.70
N PHE A 217 -7.39 5.53 -1.82
CA PHE A 217 -6.40 4.93 -0.92
C PHE A 217 -5.58 3.83 -1.59
N ASN A 218 -4.40 3.55 -1.03
CA ASN A 218 -3.46 2.60 -1.61
C ASN A 218 -4.01 1.17 -1.70
N ALA A 219 -3.48 0.38 -2.64
CA ALA A 219 -3.69 -1.06 -2.68
C ALA A 219 -2.60 -1.79 -1.89
N GLY A 220 -2.29 -3.05 -2.22
CA GLY A 220 -1.28 -3.81 -1.48
C GLY A 220 0.13 -3.69 -2.04
N PHE A 221 1.03 -4.55 -1.56
CA PHE A 221 2.42 -4.64 -2.01
C PHE A 221 2.57 -4.75 -3.54
N ARG A 222 3.79 -4.49 -4.01
CA ARG A 222 4.22 -4.90 -5.36
C ARG A 222 3.94 -6.38 -5.60
N MET A 223 3.62 -6.75 -6.83
CA MET A 223 3.19 -8.14 -7.12
C MET A 223 4.26 -9.20 -6.82
N GLN A 224 5.54 -8.84 -6.91
CA GLN A 224 6.66 -9.71 -6.52
C GLN A 224 6.68 -10.03 -5.01
N ASP A 225 6.15 -9.13 -4.17
CA ASP A 225 6.13 -9.24 -2.71
C ASP A 225 4.74 -9.63 -2.18
N ALA A 226 3.70 -9.38 -2.98
CA ALA A 226 2.31 -9.60 -2.60
C ALA A 226 1.94 -11.07 -2.43
N GLN A 227 2.75 -12.01 -2.93
CA GLN A 227 2.48 -13.45 -2.89
C GLN A 227 1.05 -13.82 -3.35
N GLY A 228 0.51 -13.10 -4.33
CA GLY A 228 -0.88 -13.19 -4.76
C GLY A 228 -1.05 -12.90 -6.25
N GLY A 229 -2.29 -13.04 -6.74
CA GLY A 229 -2.67 -12.71 -8.11
C GLY A 229 -3.40 -11.39 -8.28
N TYR A 230 -3.71 -11.08 -9.54
CA TYR A 230 -4.35 -9.85 -9.96
C TYR A 230 -5.29 -10.12 -11.14
N TYR A 231 -6.55 -9.75 -10.99
CA TYR A 231 -7.58 -9.84 -12.02
C TYR A 231 -8.28 -8.48 -12.16
N THR A 232 -8.39 -7.98 -13.38
CA THR A 232 -9.08 -6.71 -13.65
C THR A 232 -9.55 -6.67 -15.10
N GLN A 233 -10.66 -5.98 -15.37
CA GLN A 233 -11.18 -5.75 -16.72
C GLN A 233 -11.34 -7.03 -17.56
N GLY A 234 -11.81 -8.11 -16.93
CA GLY A 234 -12.02 -9.40 -17.59
C GLY A 234 -10.75 -10.20 -17.85
N LYS A 235 -9.58 -9.73 -17.40
CA LYS A 235 -8.27 -10.33 -17.65
C LYS A 235 -7.63 -10.81 -16.35
N MET A 236 -7.15 -12.05 -16.36
CA MET A 236 -6.28 -12.57 -15.31
C MET A 236 -4.85 -12.14 -15.63
N ILE A 237 -4.38 -11.07 -14.98
CA ILE A 237 -3.05 -10.49 -15.20
C ILE A 237 -2.00 -11.37 -14.53
N ILE A 238 -2.28 -11.78 -13.28
CA ILE A 238 -1.46 -12.73 -12.53
C ILE A 238 -2.40 -13.77 -11.92
N PRO A 239 -2.11 -15.08 -12.02
CA PRO A 239 -2.97 -16.14 -11.52
C PRO A 239 -3.35 -15.95 -10.04
N LEU A 240 -4.64 -16.07 -9.74
CA LEU A 240 -5.16 -15.96 -8.37
C LEU A 240 -4.79 -17.21 -7.55
N ARG A 241 -4.33 -17.00 -6.33
CA ARG A 241 -3.88 -18.05 -5.41
C ARG A 241 -4.93 -18.35 -4.37
N THR A 242 -5.25 -19.63 -4.20
CA THR A 242 -6.10 -20.12 -3.10
C THR A 242 -5.50 -19.73 -1.75
N GLY A 243 -6.34 -19.28 -0.83
CA GLY A 243 -5.94 -18.92 0.53
C GLY A 243 -5.36 -17.51 0.68
N ALA A 244 -4.90 -16.86 -0.39
CA ALA A 244 -4.41 -15.49 -0.33
C ALA A 244 -5.54 -14.53 0.08
N ALA A 245 -5.21 -13.47 0.84
CA ALA A 245 -6.21 -12.46 1.12
C ALA A 245 -6.49 -11.64 -0.14
N SER A 246 -7.76 -11.42 -0.40
CA SER A 246 -8.27 -10.82 -1.62
C SER A 246 -9.15 -9.64 -1.27
N VAL A 247 -8.83 -8.49 -1.85
CA VAL A 247 -9.82 -7.45 -2.08
C VAL A 247 -10.58 -7.79 -3.36
N VAL A 248 -11.90 -7.91 -3.28
CA VAL A 248 -12.76 -8.18 -4.42
C VAL A 248 -13.68 -6.98 -4.62
N VAL A 249 -13.69 -6.45 -5.83
CA VAL A 249 -14.69 -5.47 -6.27
C VAL A 249 -15.63 -6.15 -7.25
N TYR A 250 -16.93 -6.04 -7.01
CA TYR A 250 -17.99 -6.60 -7.85
C TYR A 250 -18.45 -5.58 -8.89
N LYS A 251 -19.13 -6.05 -9.94
CA LYS A 251 -19.62 -5.22 -11.06
C LYS A 251 -20.64 -4.16 -10.62
N ASN A 252 -21.29 -4.33 -9.48
CA ASN A 252 -22.20 -3.33 -8.88
C ASN A 252 -21.47 -2.31 -7.97
N GLY A 253 -20.14 -2.36 -7.90
CA GLY A 253 -19.32 -1.49 -7.07
C GLY A 253 -19.16 -1.96 -5.63
N ASP A 254 -19.80 -3.05 -5.21
CA ASP A 254 -19.58 -3.60 -3.87
C ASP A 254 -18.14 -4.08 -3.74
N MET A 255 -17.56 -3.88 -2.55
CA MET A 255 -16.21 -4.29 -2.23
C MET A 255 -16.21 -5.13 -0.97
N THR A 256 -15.35 -6.15 -0.91
CA THR A 256 -15.18 -6.96 0.29
C THR A 256 -13.75 -7.49 0.41
N VAL A 257 -13.41 -7.96 1.60
CA VAL A 257 -12.14 -8.62 1.93
C VAL A 257 -12.42 -10.05 2.36
N GLY A 258 -11.65 -10.99 1.83
CA GLY A 258 -11.74 -12.40 2.20
C GLY A 258 -10.59 -13.25 1.69
N SER A 259 -10.46 -14.47 2.21
CA SER A 259 -9.51 -15.46 1.72
C SER A 259 -10.05 -16.14 0.47
N TRP A 260 -9.24 -16.17 -0.59
CA TRP A 260 -9.65 -16.70 -1.89
C TRP A 260 -9.96 -18.20 -1.83
N ASN A 261 -11.09 -18.60 -2.44
CA ASN A 261 -11.71 -19.92 -2.41
C ASN A 261 -12.15 -20.41 -1.02
N ARG A 262 -12.14 -19.55 0.01
CA ARG A 262 -12.76 -19.82 1.31
C ARG A 262 -13.94 -18.87 1.57
N ASP A 263 -13.67 -17.57 1.53
CA ASP A 263 -14.67 -16.52 1.81
C ASP A 263 -15.21 -15.89 0.52
N VAL A 264 -14.35 -15.79 -0.49
CA VAL A 264 -14.64 -15.19 -1.80
C VAL A 264 -14.06 -16.07 -2.89
N ARG A 265 -14.73 -16.18 -4.04
CA ARG A 265 -14.28 -16.97 -5.18
C ARG A 265 -14.65 -16.29 -6.49
N MET A 266 -14.08 -16.75 -7.60
CA MET A 266 -14.44 -16.22 -8.91
C MET A 266 -15.92 -16.48 -9.20
N THR A 267 -16.62 -15.45 -9.69
CA THR A 267 -17.98 -15.53 -10.21
C THR A 267 -18.13 -14.53 -11.35
N SER A 268 -19.21 -14.65 -12.14
CA SER A 268 -19.53 -13.69 -13.20
C SER A 268 -19.80 -12.25 -12.68
N LYS A 269 -19.99 -12.08 -11.37
CA LYS A 269 -20.21 -10.78 -10.70
C LYS A 269 -18.91 -10.06 -10.35
N VAL A 270 -17.76 -10.75 -10.36
CA VAL A 270 -16.46 -10.15 -10.00
C VAL A 270 -15.98 -9.22 -11.12
N ALA A 271 -15.64 -7.99 -10.76
CA ALA A 271 -15.05 -7.00 -11.68
C ALA A 271 -13.52 -6.98 -11.56
N SER A 272 -13.00 -7.02 -10.33
CA SER A 272 -11.56 -7.10 -10.07
C SER A 272 -11.24 -7.86 -8.78
N VAL A 273 -10.05 -8.45 -8.75
CA VAL A 273 -9.46 -9.10 -7.57
C VAL A 273 -8.01 -8.65 -7.45
N ARG A 274 -7.61 -8.15 -6.29
CA ARG A 274 -6.23 -7.82 -5.99
C ARG A 274 -5.83 -8.53 -4.71
N GLN A 275 -4.88 -9.46 -4.80
CA GLN A 275 -4.50 -10.30 -3.67
C GLN A 275 -3.24 -9.81 -2.98
N ASN A 276 -3.22 -9.88 -1.65
CA ASN A 276 -2.05 -9.64 -0.80
C ASN A 276 -1.94 -10.76 0.21
N LEU A 277 -0.77 -11.38 0.33
CA LEU A 277 -0.34 -12.13 1.52
C LEU A 277 -1.46 -13.04 2.06
N ARG A 278 -1.63 -13.11 3.39
CA ARG A 278 -2.75 -13.78 4.05
C ARG A 278 -3.55 -12.79 4.89
N LEU A 279 -4.76 -13.18 5.29
CA LEU A 279 -5.59 -12.38 6.19
C LEU A 279 -4.87 -12.22 7.53
N ILE A 280 -5.09 -11.07 8.17
CA ILE A 280 -4.58 -10.72 9.50
C ILE A 280 -5.70 -10.66 10.55
N VAL A 281 -6.97 -10.67 10.11
CA VAL A 281 -8.13 -10.84 10.98
C VAL A 281 -9.06 -11.89 10.39
N ILE A 282 -9.52 -12.82 11.22
CA ILE A 282 -10.53 -13.83 10.89
C ILE A 282 -11.52 -13.94 12.06
N ASN A 283 -12.82 -13.94 11.78
CA ASN A 283 -13.89 -14.03 12.78
C ASN A 283 -13.77 -12.97 13.90
N GLY A 284 -13.34 -11.75 13.54
CA GLY A 284 -13.19 -10.64 14.48
C GLY A 284 -12.03 -10.81 15.47
N ARG A 285 -11.06 -11.66 15.15
CA ARG A 285 -9.87 -11.89 15.96
C ARG A 285 -8.60 -11.80 15.10
N PRO A 286 -7.51 -11.25 15.63
CA PRO A 286 -6.20 -11.36 14.98
C PRO A 286 -5.87 -12.85 14.76
N VAL A 287 -5.24 -13.18 13.63
CA VAL A 287 -4.82 -14.56 13.37
C VAL A 287 -3.66 -14.94 14.29
N ALA A 288 -3.54 -16.21 14.65
CA ALA A 288 -2.43 -16.70 15.47
C ALA A 288 -1.07 -16.50 14.77
N GLY A 289 -0.04 -16.19 15.55
CA GLY A 289 1.34 -16.07 15.08
C GLY A 289 1.74 -14.71 14.50
N LEU A 290 0.86 -13.70 14.55
CA LEU A 290 1.19 -12.33 14.13
C LEU A 290 2.23 -11.65 15.05
N ASP A 291 2.47 -12.20 16.23
CA ASP A 291 3.44 -11.77 17.24
C ASP A 291 4.81 -12.45 17.06
N ASN A 292 4.89 -13.52 16.24
CA ASN A 292 6.12 -14.26 15.99
C ASN A 292 7.00 -13.55 14.96
N ALA A 293 8.31 -13.45 15.24
CA ALA A 293 9.33 -12.83 14.38
C ALA A 293 9.65 -13.60 13.07
N ASN A 294 8.88 -14.63 12.70
CA ASN A 294 9.01 -15.40 11.45
C ASN A 294 7.72 -15.33 10.59
N TYR A 295 7.33 -14.12 10.21
CA TYR A 295 6.06 -13.74 9.57
C TYR A 295 6.16 -13.67 8.02
N ILE A 296 6.94 -14.54 7.36
CA ILE A 296 7.09 -14.55 5.87
C ILE A 296 5.74 -14.52 5.13
N ASN A 297 4.69 -15.07 5.75
CA ASN A 297 3.31 -15.04 5.24
C ASN A 297 2.70 -13.64 5.10
N TRP A 298 3.28 -12.62 5.74
CA TRP A 298 2.78 -11.26 5.81
C TRP A 298 3.87 -10.19 5.56
N GLY A 299 4.71 -10.46 4.56
CA GLY A 299 5.78 -9.56 4.11
C GLY A 299 7.12 -9.89 4.75
N ALA A 300 8.20 -9.73 3.98
CA ALA A 300 9.56 -10.03 4.45
C ALA A 300 10.23 -8.85 5.19
N THR A 301 9.54 -7.72 5.37
CA THR A 301 10.11 -6.56 6.07
C THR A 301 10.42 -6.89 7.51
N LEU A 302 11.56 -6.38 7.99
CA LEU A 302 12.14 -6.59 9.33
C LEU A 302 11.13 -7.08 10.37
N GLY A 303 11.25 -8.32 10.75
CA GLY A 303 10.65 -8.84 11.96
C GLY A 303 9.12 -8.77 12.15
N GLY A 304 8.24 -8.14 11.36
CA GLY A 304 6.78 -8.05 11.61
C GLY A 304 6.40 -7.30 12.90
N SER A 305 7.29 -7.37 13.90
CA SER A 305 7.40 -6.70 15.20
C SER A 305 7.93 -5.27 15.11
N TYR A 306 8.36 -4.82 13.93
CA TYR A 306 8.91 -3.48 13.75
C TYR A 306 7.77 -2.49 13.50
N ALA A 307 7.72 -1.46 14.33
CA ALA A 307 6.69 -0.43 14.26
C ALA A 307 7.02 0.54 13.11
N VAL A 308 6.47 0.26 11.94
CA VAL A 308 6.63 1.05 10.71
C VAL A 308 5.31 1.68 10.31
N TRP A 309 5.30 2.45 9.23
CA TRP A 309 4.06 2.83 8.58
C TRP A 309 3.41 1.58 7.96
N ARG A 310 2.19 1.25 8.37
CA ARG A 310 1.39 0.17 7.77
C ARG A 310 0.00 0.67 7.44
N SER A 311 -0.64 0.02 6.47
CA SER A 311 -2.08 0.10 6.28
C SER A 311 -2.75 -1.24 6.10
N GLY A 312 -4.06 -1.27 6.31
CA GLY A 312 -4.86 -2.47 6.18
C GLY A 312 -6.30 -2.12 5.83
N LEU A 313 -6.99 -3.11 5.26
CA LEU A 313 -8.40 -3.02 4.90
C LEU A 313 -9.15 -4.20 5.49
N GLY A 314 -10.27 -3.91 6.14
CA GLY A 314 -11.19 -4.88 6.69
C GLY A 314 -12.63 -4.67 6.27
N VAL A 315 -13.45 -5.65 6.60
CA VAL A 315 -14.91 -5.60 6.46
C VAL A 315 -15.55 -5.97 7.80
N THR A 316 -16.56 -5.22 8.22
CA THR A 316 -17.34 -5.47 9.44
C THR A 316 -18.44 -6.51 9.18
N LYS A 317 -19.14 -6.94 10.24
CA LYS A 317 -20.23 -7.94 10.12
C LYS A 317 -21.41 -7.45 9.28
N ASP A 318 -21.72 -6.16 9.39
CA ASP A 318 -22.78 -5.45 8.64
C ASP A 318 -22.32 -4.96 7.26
N GLY A 319 -21.06 -5.21 6.90
CA GLY A 319 -20.54 -5.01 5.55
C GLY A 319 -19.77 -3.71 5.33
N ALA A 320 -19.70 -2.82 6.32
CA ALA A 320 -18.87 -1.62 6.23
C ALA A 320 -17.40 -1.97 5.94
N LEU A 321 -16.74 -1.11 5.17
CA LEU A 321 -15.31 -1.21 4.93
C LEU A 321 -14.57 -0.38 5.97
N VAL A 322 -13.44 -0.89 6.44
CA VAL A 322 -12.59 -0.22 7.43
C VAL A 322 -11.18 -0.17 6.90
N TYR A 323 -10.67 1.04 6.66
CA TYR A 323 -9.26 1.28 6.39
C TYR A 323 -8.55 1.71 7.68
N VAL A 324 -7.34 1.22 7.91
CA VAL A 324 -6.44 1.69 8.97
C VAL A 324 -5.12 2.08 8.33
N GLY A 325 -4.54 3.20 8.74
CA GLY A 325 -3.22 3.61 8.28
C GLY A 325 -2.52 4.53 9.28
N GLY A 326 -1.23 4.33 9.48
CA GLY A 326 -0.43 5.21 10.32
C GLY A 326 0.94 4.68 10.70
N PRO A 327 1.73 5.48 11.42
CA PRO A 327 3.06 5.10 11.89
C PRO A 327 3.00 4.14 13.08
N SER A 328 4.14 3.53 13.37
CA SER A 328 4.36 2.75 14.60
C SER A 328 3.39 1.58 14.76
N LEU A 329 3.09 0.89 13.65
CA LEU A 329 2.28 -0.32 13.63
C LEU A 329 3.17 -1.53 13.38
N SER A 330 3.17 -2.49 14.32
CA SER A 330 3.45 -3.88 13.96
C SER A 330 2.25 -4.47 13.21
N ILE A 331 2.41 -5.64 12.60
CA ILE A 331 1.28 -6.33 11.98
C ILE A 331 0.21 -6.76 13.02
N SER A 332 0.65 -7.10 14.23
CA SER A 332 -0.23 -7.38 15.37
C SER A 332 -1.02 -6.14 15.78
N ASP A 333 -0.37 -4.97 15.86
CA ASP A 333 -1.05 -3.71 16.17
C ASP A 333 -2.08 -3.37 15.10
N LEU A 334 -1.73 -3.51 13.82
CA LEU A 334 -2.64 -3.28 12.70
C LEU A 334 -3.89 -4.17 12.81
N ALA A 335 -3.71 -5.47 13.03
CA ALA A 335 -4.81 -6.42 13.22
C ALA A 335 -5.68 -6.05 14.43
N ASN A 336 -5.06 -5.67 15.55
CA ASN A 336 -5.77 -5.23 16.75
C ASN A 336 -6.61 -3.98 16.48
N VAL A 337 -6.05 -2.94 15.84
CA VAL A 337 -6.80 -1.72 15.49
C VAL A 337 -7.99 -2.03 14.58
N LEU A 338 -7.81 -2.90 13.58
CA LEU A 338 -8.89 -3.34 12.69
C LEU A 338 -10.01 -4.06 13.44
N VAL A 339 -9.67 -4.91 14.41
CA VAL A 339 -10.66 -5.57 15.29
C VAL A 339 -11.39 -4.56 16.18
N HIS A 340 -10.67 -3.60 16.76
CA HIS A 340 -11.25 -2.51 17.55
C HIS A 340 -12.20 -1.62 16.72
N ALA A 341 -11.98 -1.54 15.40
CA ALA A 341 -12.85 -0.86 14.45
C ALA A 341 -14.01 -1.75 13.93
N GLY A 342 -14.13 -2.98 14.44
CA GLY A 342 -15.24 -3.90 14.13
C GLY A 342 -15.01 -4.83 12.95
N ALA A 343 -13.80 -4.88 12.38
CA ALA A 343 -13.52 -5.76 11.24
C ALA A 343 -13.61 -7.24 11.67
N VAL A 344 -14.38 -8.03 10.91
CA VAL A 344 -14.48 -9.48 11.08
C VAL A 344 -13.53 -10.25 10.18
N ARG A 345 -13.13 -9.65 9.06
CA ARG A 345 -12.06 -10.10 8.18
C ARG A 345 -11.23 -8.91 7.75
N ALA A 346 -9.91 -9.05 7.71
CA ALA A 346 -9.04 -7.98 7.25
C ALA A 346 -7.71 -8.48 6.72
N MET A 347 -7.08 -7.65 5.88
CA MET A 347 -5.79 -7.89 5.26
C MET A 347 -4.90 -6.66 5.39
N GLU A 348 -3.58 -6.89 5.42
CA GLU A 348 -2.59 -5.83 5.25
C GLU A 348 -2.59 -5.34 3.80
N LEU A 349 -2.30 -4.04 3.61
CA LEU A 349 -2.11 -3.38 2.32
C LEU A 349 -0.62 -3.06 2.13
N ASP A 350 -0.26 -2.09 1.27
CA ASP A 350 1.14 -1.68 1.14
C ASP A 350 1.60 -0.96 2.42
N ILE A 351 2.88 -1.04 2.70
CA ILE A 351 3.51 -0.51 3.93
C ILE A 351 4.61 0.48 3.56
N ASN A 352 5.28 1.03 4.57
CA ASN A 352 6.27 2.11 4.47
C ASN A 352 5.64 3.48 4.19
N THR A 353 6.38 4.51 4.59
CA THR A 353 5.92 5.90 4.66
C THR A 353 5.38 6.41 3.32
N ASP A 354 5.98 6.00 2.21
CA ASP A 354 5.59 6.44 0.85
C ASP A 354 4.27 5.82 0.35
N TRP A 355 3.91 4.63 0.83
CA TRP A 355 2.84 3.81 0.22
C TRP A 355 1.57 3.72 1.05
N VAL A 356 1.62 4.05 2.34
CA VAL A 356 0.43 4.19 3.18
C VAL A 356 -0.29 5.49 2.85
N GLN A 357 -1.47 5.38 2.23
CA GLN A 357 -2.16 6.54 1.65
C GLN A 357 -3.67 6.40 1.81
N PHE A 358 -4.31 7.44 2.32
CA PHE A 358 -5.76 7.61 2.27
C PHE A 358 -6.07 9.10 2.20
N SER A 359 -6.79 9.51 1.18
CA SER A 359 -7.27 10.88 1.05
C SER A 359 -8.78 10.88 0.87
N SER A 360 -9.49 11.73 1.63
CA SER A 360 -10.90 12.06 1.39
C SER A 360 -11.00 13.31 0.52
N TYR A 361 -12.08 13.45 -0.24
CA TYR A 361 -12.29 14.57 -1.15
C TYR A 361 -13.65 15.20 -0.96
N GLN A 362 -13.68 16.52 -0.99
CA GLN A 362 -14.90 17.32 -0.88
C GLN A 362 -15.16 18.09 -2.18
N GLY A 363 -16.41 18.51 -2.38
CA GLY A 363 -16.79 19.35 -3.51
C GLY A 363 -18.25 19.16 -3.92
N PRO A 364 -18.78 20.06 -4.76
CA PRO A 364 -20.16 19.98 -5.21
C PRO A 364 -20.46 18.66 -5.94
N LEU A 365 -21.68 18.16 -5.77
CA LEU A 365 -22.16 16.94 -6.43
C LEU A 365 -22.24 17.14 -7.95
N GLY A 366 -21.81 16.16 -8.73
CA GLY A 366 -21.90 16.20 -10.19
C GLY A 366 -20.95 17.21 -10.84
N LYS A 367 -20.03 17.80 -10.06
CA LYS A 367 -19.01 18.72 -10.55
C LYS A 367 -17.63 18.08 -10.40
N PRO A 368 -16.78 18.12 -11.46
CA PRO A 368 -15.43 17.62 -11.36
C PRO A 368 -14.66 18.33 -10.25
N ILE A 369 -13.87 17.56 -9.52
CA ILE A 369 -12.88 18.06 -8.55
C ILE A 369 -11.47 17.69 -9.02
N ASN A 370 -10.48 18.27 -8.36
CA ASN A 370 -9.07 17.95 -8.56
C ASN A 370 -8.40 17.61 -7.21
N GLY A 371 -7.10 17.32 -7.27
CA GLY A 371 -6.30 16.97 -6.12
C GLY A 371 -6.27 17.98 -4.97
N GLY A 372 -6.49 19.26 -5.24
CA GLY A 372 -6.53 20.32 -4.23
C GLY A 372 -7.78 20.28 -3.35
N SER A 373 -8.79 19.51 -3.72
CA SER A 373 -10.01 19.31 -2.92
C SER A 373 -9.88 18.14 -1.91
N GLY A 374 -8.69 17.57 -1.79
CA GLY A 374 -8.43 16.42 -0.94
C GLY A 374 -7.83 16.75 0.42
N THR A 375 -8.02 15.86 1.38
CA THR A 375 -7.38 15.88 2.71
C THR A 375 -6.92 14.48 3.07
N ASP A 376 -5.64 14.34 3.44
CA ASP A 376 -5.12 13.06 3.90
C ASP A 376 -5.65 12.70 5.29
N LEU A 377 -5.88 11.41 5.53
CA LEU A 377 -6.39 10.88 6.80
C LEU A 377 -5.50 11.30 7.98
N LEU A 378 -4.18 11.26 7.82
CA LEU A 378 -3.25 11.86 8.77
C LEU A 378 -2.46 12.93 8.05
N SER A 379 -2.29 14.10 8.67
CA SER A 379 -1.46 15.19 8.13
C SER A 379 0.02 14.81 7.97
N SER A 380 0.45 13.72 8.62
CA SER A 380 1.80 13.15 8.51
C SER A 380 1.94 12.07 7.44
N MET A 381 0.85 11.69 6.74
CA MET A 381 0.95 10.79 5.58
C MET A 381 1.81 11.44 4.50
N ASN A 382 2.64 10.62 3.87
CA ASN A 382 3.64 11.15 2.95
C ASN A 382 3.10 11.28 1.54
N GLY A 383 3.21 12.49 0.98
CA GLY A 383 2.70 12.91 -0.32
C GLY A 383 1.28 13.47 -0.22
N ILE A 384 0.83 14.13 -1.29
CA ILE A 384 -0.40 14.91 -1.28
C ILE A 384 -1.57 14.19 -1.97
N PRO A 385 -2.84 14.57 -1.68
CA PRO A 385 -4.03 13.99 -2.31
C PRO A 385 -4.06 14.12 -3.84
N SER A 386 -3.31 15.07 -4.41
CA SER A 386 -3.27 15.27 -5.87
C SER A 386 -2.54 14.18 -6.64
N ARG A 387 -1.80 13.27 -5.98
CA ARG A 387 -1.10 12.18 -6.67
C ARG A 387 -2.02 11.30 -7.50
N PHE A 388 -3.24 11.01 -7.02
CA PHE A 388 -4.20 10.17 -7.74
C PHE A 388 -4.76 10.86 -9.00
N PHE A 389 -4.56 12.17 -9.11
CA PHE A 389 -4.89 13.00 -10.28
C PHE A 389 -3.68 13.25 -11.17
N ALA A 390 -2.53 12.64 -10.87
CA ALA A 390 -1.30 12.86 -11.61
C ALA A 390 -1.00 11.71 -12.57
N SER A 391 -0.58 12.06 -13.79
CA SER A 391 -0.23 11.09 -14.84
C SER A 391 1.00 10.24 -14.52
N TRP A 392 1.85 10.70 -13.60
CA TRP A 392 3.03 9.95 -13.16
C TRP A 392 2.70 8.87 -12.12
N TRP A 393 1.49 8.84 -11.55
CA TRP A 393 1.11 7.80 -10.59
C TRP A 393 0.84 6.49 -11.32
N ASN A 394 1.71 5.50 -11.15
CA ASN A 394 1.67 4.24 -11.89
C ASN A 394 1.42 3.00 -11.02
N ARG A 395 1.09 3.19 -9.74
CA ARG A 395 0.69 2.13 -8.81
C ARG A 395 -0.84 1.99 -8.80
N ASP A 396 -1.31 0.83 -8.36
CA ASP A 396 -2.71 0.56 -8.15
C ASP A 396 -3.23 1.24 -6.88
N PHE A 397 -4.52 1.57 -6.89
CA PHE A 397 -5.23 2.19 -5.78
C PHE A 397 -6.73 1.95 -5.91
N TYR A 398 -7.47 2.18 -4.83
CA TYR A 398 -8.92 2.15 -4.85
C TYR A 398 -9.49 3.56 -4.79
N THR A 399 -10.60 3.77 -5.48
CA THR A 399 -11.47 4.92 -5.26
C THR A 399 -12.79 4.48 -4.66
N MET A 400 -13.34 5.29 -3.78
CA MET A 400 -14.70 5.19 -3.28
C MET A 400 -15.48 6.41 -3.79
N SER A 401 -16.55 6.16 -4.54
CA SER A 401 -17.42 7.21 -5.09
C SER A 401 -18.85 7.02 -4.60
N LEU A 402 -19.59 8.11 -4.44
CA LEU A 402 -21.03 8.03 -4.18
C LEU A 402 -21.72 7.23 -5.28
N ARG A 403 -22.72 6.44 -4.89
CA ARG A 403 -23.56 5.74 -5.87
C ARG A 403 -24.43 6.75 -6.62
N PRO A 404 -24.78 6.47 -7.89
CA PRO A 404 -25.57 7.41 -8.69
C PRO A 404 -26.88 7.87 -8.04
N ALA A 405 -27.53 6.97 -7.30
CA ALA A 405 -28.77 7.28 -6.60
C ALA A 405 -28.62 8.24 -5.41
N ASP A 406 -27.43 8.34 -4.84
CA ASP A 406 -27.14 9.21 -3.70
C ASP A 406 -26.62 10.60 -4.15
N MET A 407 -26.57 10.83 -5.46
CA MET A 407 -26.12 12.08 -6.08
C MET A 407 -27.26 13.07 -6.36
N THR A 408 -28.52 12.65 -6.25
CA THR A 408 -29.70 13.48 -6.52
C THR A 408 -30.74 13.38 -5.41
N VAL A 409 -31.31 14.52 -5.00
CA VAL A 409 -32.45 14.55 -4.05
C VAL A 409 -33.70 14.13 -4.82
N LYS A 410 -34.40 13.09 -4.40
CA LYS A 410 -35.74 12.79 -4.96
C LYS A 410 -36.78 13.75 -4.37
N PRO A 411 -37.76 14.22 -5.16
CA PRO A 411 -38.89 14.97 -4.59
C PRO A 411 -39.58 14.12 -3.53
N LYS A 412 -39.88 14.72 -2.38
CA LYS A 412 -40.74 14.07 -1.38
C LYS A 412 -42.12 13.91 -2.02
N GLY A 413 -42.54 12.65 -2.20
CA GLY A 413 -43.88 12.30 -2.64
C GLY A 413 -44.92 12.58 -1.57
#